data_AF-A0A2G5TNM5-F1
#
_entry.id   AF-A0A2G5TNM5-F1
#
_cell.length_a   1.000
_cell.length_b   1.000
_cell.length_c   1.000
_cell.angle_alpha   90.00
_cell.angle_beta   90.00
_cell.angle_gamma   90.00
#
_symmetry.space_group_name_H-M   'P 1'
#
loop_
_entity.id
_entity.type
_entity.pdbx_description
1 polymer ?
#
loop_
_entity_poly.entity_id
_entity_poly.type
_entity_poly.pdbx_seq_one_letter_code
_entity_poly.pdbx_strand_id
1 'polypeptide(L)'
;MLIGLGFFLLYQVFMYLWNFYSGPLDFLPDGKDTDVAGGCYQTYEWCKWTTRVPLSIYLICFIVFFGVAFPFVESPSAALYSEILGPRKQGNMQGLFSLGGSLAPVIGSLTSTALFQATGFRYVMVYQAGILVIGAILIAVFYRRLVPLKLKSIKSN
;
A
#
# COMPACT_ATOMS: atom_id res chain seq x y z
N MET A 1 -3.74 13.51 3.06
CA MET A 1 -4.21 12.38 2.23
C MET A 1 -3.65 12.42 0.80
N LEU A 2 -3.98 13.38 -0.07
CA LEU A 2 -3.46 13.41 -1.46
C LEU A 2 -1.92 13.44 -1.54
N ILE A 3 -1.27 14.24 -0.69
CA ILE A 3 0.20 14.29 -0.59
C ILE A 3 0.75 12.90 -0.22
N GLY A 4 0.19 12.26 0.81
CA GLY A 4 0.60 10.91 1.23
C GLY A 4 0.41 9.85 0.13
N LEU A 5 -0.68 9.92 -0.63
CA LEU A 5 -0.89 9.04 -1.79
C LEU A 5 0.16 9.28 -2.89
N GLY A 6 0.55 10.53 -3.13
CA GLY A 6 1.65 10.85 -4.04
C GLY A 6 2.97 10.19 -3.61
N PHE A 7 3.30 10.26 -2.32
CA PHE A 7 4.49 9.60 -1.77
C PHE A 7 4.40 8.08 -1.85
N PHE A 8 3.22 7.47 -1.64
CA PHE A 8 3.02 6.02 -1.85
C PHE A 8 3.23 5.59 -3.30
N LEU A 9 2.72 6.37 -4.27
CA LEU A 9 2.94 6.07 -5.68
C LEU A 9 4.42 6.22 -6.05
N LEU A 10 5.10 7.24 -5.52
CA LEU A 10 6.52 7.44 -5.73
C LEU A 10 7.37 6.30 -5.14
N TYR A 11 6.99 5.81 -3.95
CA TYR A 11 7.58 4.61 -3.35
C TYR A 11 7.45 3.39 -4.28
N GLN A 12 6.25 3.15 -4.84
CA GLN A 12 6.02 2.04 -5.77
C GLN A 12 6.86 2.17 -7.06
N VAL A 13 7.02 3.39 -7.57
CA VAL A 13 7.86 3.67 -8.76
C VAL A 13 9.32 3.36 -8.48
N PHE A 14 9.90 3.82 -7.37
CA PHE A 14 11.32 3.57 -7.08
C PHE A 14 11.62 2.11 -6.73
N MET A 15 10.70 1.46 -6.01
CA MET A 15 10.81 0.05 -5.64
C MET A 15 10.43 -0.91 -6.77
N TYR A 16 9.90 -0.41 -7.89
CA TYR A 16 9.62 -1.25 -9.04
C TYR A 16 10.91 -1.85 -9.60
N LEU A 17 10.86 -3.11 -10.03
CA LEU A 17 12.02 -3.83 -10.55
C LEU A 17 12.31 -3.41 -11.98
N TRP A 18 12.88 -2.22 -12.13
CA TRP A 18 13.30 -1.72 -13.42
C TRP A 18 14.40 -2.59 -14.02
N ASN A 19 14.41 -2.67 -15.35
CA ASN A 19 15.40 -3.43 -16.09
C ASN A 19 16.83 -2.86 -15.97
N PHE A 20 16.99 -1.62 -15.47
CA PHE A 20 18.32 -1.02 -15.26
C PHE A 20 18.97 -1.45 -13.94
N TYR A 21 18.22 -2.06 -13.02
CA TYR A 21 18.79 -2.59 -11.79
C TYR A 21 19.56 -3.88 -12.06
N SER A 22 20.61 -4.13 -11.26
CA SER A 22 21.43 -5.33 -11.36
C SER A 22 20.57 -6.60 -11.22
N GLY A 23 20.76 -7.56 -12.11
CA GLY A 23 20.03 -8.83 -12.11
C GLY A 23 20.72 -9.87 -12.98
N PRO A 24 20.23 -11.12 -13.00
CA PRO A 24 19.02 -11.65 -12.34
C PRO A 24 19.21 -12.05 -10.85
N LEU A 25 18.16 -12.52 -10.17
CA LEU A 25 18.29 -13.11 -8.82
C LEU A 25 19.06 -14.44 -8.88
N ASP A 26 19.76 -14.74 -7.78
CA ASP A 26 20.50 -15.98 -7.64
C ASP A 26 19.55 -17.11 -7.18
N PHE A 27 19.64 -18.26 -7.87
CA PHE A 27 18.94 -19.46 -7.45
C PHE A 27 19.63 -20.10 -6.25
N LEU A 28 18.84 -20.72 -5.40
CA LEU A 28 19.34 -21.45 -4.25
C LEU A 28 20.11 -22.70 -4.70
N PRO A 29 21.32 -22.95 -4.16
CA PRO A 29 22.07 -24.18 -4.43
C PRO A 29 21.38 -25.38 -3.76
N ASP A 30 21.49 -26.56 -4.38
CA ASP A 30 20.82 -27.77 -3.93
C ASP A 30 21.15 -28.13 -2.47
N GLY A 31 20.11 -28.36 -1.67
CA GLY A 31 20.25 -28.80 -0.28
C GLY A 31 20.59 -27.70 0.75
N LYS A 32 20.54 -26.41 0.38
CA LYS A 32 20.64 -25.29 1.34
C LYS A 32 19.31 -24.55 1.45
N ASP A 33 19.01 -24.05 2.64
CA ASP A 33 17.85 -23.20 2.89
C ASP A 33 18.12 -21.72 2.56
N THR A 34 17.04 -20.97 2.32
CA THR A 34 17.08 -19.53 2.02
C THR A 34 17.74 -18.71 3.12
N ASP A 35 17.73 -19.21 4.35
CA ASP A 35 18.29 -18.52 5.53
C ASP A 35 19.82 -18.48 5.52
N VAL A 36 20.47 -19.40 4.81
CA VAL A 36 21.93 -19.56 4.79
C VAL A 36 22.55 -19.00 3.51
N ALA A 37 21.93 -19.29 2.36
CA ALA A 37 22.49 -18.93 1.06
C ALA A 37 21.81 -17.69 0.43
N GLY A 38 20.60 -17.34 0.87
CA GLY A 38 19.76 -16.35 0.20
C GLY A 38 19.36 -16.79 -1.22
N GLY A 39 18.43 -16.05 -1.82
CA GLY A 39 17.99 -16.30 -3.20
C GLY A 39 16.60 -16.92 -3.31
N CYS A 40 16.33 -17.52 -4.47
CA CYS A 40 15.01 -18.03 -4.83
C CYS A 40 15.01 -19.55 -5.02
N TYR A 41 13.90 -20.20 -4.66
CA TYR A 41 13.71 -21.62 -4.95
C TYR A 41 13.67 -21.89 -6.46
N GLN A 42 14.19 -23.05 -6.86
CA GLN A 42 14.19 -23.52 -8.26
C GLN A 42 12.78 -23.61 -8.87
N THR A 43 11.76 -23.82 -8.05
CA THR A 43 10.34 -23.86 -8.46
C THR A 43 9.83 -22.53 -9.01
N TYR A 44 10.48 -21.41 -8.68
CA TYR A 44 10.05 -20.09 -9.10
C TYR A 44 10.76 -19.67 -10.39
N GLU A 45 10.11 -19.92 -11.53
CA GLU A 45 10.63 -19.57 -12.86
C GLU A 45 10.99 -18.09 -12.97
N TRP A 46 10.24 -17.22 -12.28
CA TRP A 46 10.42 -15.78 -12.32
C TRP A 46 11.76 -15.28 -11.77
N CYS A 47 12.48 -16.10 -10.99
CA CYS A 47 13.82 -15.75 -10.52
C CYS A 47 14.80 -15.43 -11.66
N LYS A 48 14.67 -16.13 -12.80
CA LYS A 48 15.60 -16.01 -13.94
C LYS A 48 15.62 -14.62 -14.58
N TRP A 49 14.53 -13.87 -14.51
CA TRP A 49 14.39 -12.57 -15.18
C TRP A 49 14.12 -11.41 -14.21
N THR A 50 14.09 -11.68 -12.92
CA THR A 50 13.79 -10.66 -11.90
C THR A 50 15.06 -9.92 -11.51
N THR A 51 15.04 -8.58 -11.54
CA THR A 51 16.16 -7.74 -11.11
C THR A 51 16.14 -7.50 -9.60
N ARG A 52 17.28 -7.10 -9.02
CA ARG A 52 17.42 -6.83 -7.59
C ARG A 52 17.43 -5.33 -7.35
N VAL A 53 16.52 -4.85 -6.51
CA VAL A 53 16.56 -3.45 -6.05
C VAL A 53 17.76 -3.27 -5.11
N PRO A 54 18.66 -2.30 -5.36
CA PRO A 54 19.79 -2.03 -4.47
C PRO A 54 19.34 -1.69 -3.05
N LEU A 55 20.05 -2.23 -2.05
CA LEU A 55 19.68 -2.06 -0.64
C LEU A 55 19.63 -0.59 -0.21
N SER A 56 20.53 0.26 -0.72
CA SER A 56 20.54 1.70 -0.42
C SER A 56 19.28 2.40 -0.89
N ILE A 57 18.82 2.10 -2.11
CA ILE A 57 17.57 2.64 -2.66
C ILE A 57 16.39 2.14 -1.84
N TYR A 58 16.39 0.85 -1.50
CA TYR A 58 15.34 0.26 -0.67
C TYR A 58 15.21 0.99 0.68
N LEU A 59 16.32 1.15 1.40
CA LEU A 59 16.32 1.79 2.72
C LEU A 59 15.87 3.26 2.65
N ILE A 60 16.40 4.03 1.70
CA ILE A 60 16.02 5.44 1.52
C ILE A 60 14.53 5.54 1.20
N CYS A 61 14.04 4.71 0.27
CA CYS A 61 12.64 4.76 -0.13
C CYS A 61 11.69 4.32 1.00
N PHE A 62 12.08 3.32 1.77
CA PHE A 62 11.31 2.86 2.91
C PHE A 62 11.23 3.92 4.03
N ILE A 63 12.36 4.52 4.39
CA ILE A 63 12.39 5.52 5.47
C ILE A 63 11.70 6.82 5.03
N VAL A 64 12.02 7.33 3.85
CA VAL A 64 11.57 8.64 3.40
C VAL A 64 10.17 8.56 2.79
N PHE A 65 9.98 7.72 1.76
CA PHE A 65 8.70 7.72 1.03
C PHE A 65 7.62 6.99 1.81
N PHE A 66 7.87 5.75 2.24
CA PHE A 66 6.87 4.98 2.98
C PHE A 66 6.61 5.57 4.37
N GLY A 67 7.67 5.96 5.09
CA GLY A 67 7.56 6.60 6.41
C GLY A 67 6.77 7.92 6.42
N VAL A 68 6.82 8.71 5.34
CA VAL A 68 5.98 9.91 5.20
C VAL A 68 4.59 9.55 4.65
N ALA A 69 4.48 8.64 3.70
CA ALA A 69 3.20 8.32 3.07
C ALA A 69 2.18 7.78 4.06
N PHE A 70 2.59 6.83 4.92
CA PHE A 70 1.70 6.14 5.86
C PHE A 70 0.95 7.08 6.82
N PRO A 71 1.61 7.92 7.64
CA PRO A 71 0.91 8.83 8.56
C PRO A 71 0.05 9.89 7.83
N PHE A 72 0.46 10.34 6.64
CA PHE A 72 -0.27 11.35 5.88
C PHE A 72 -1.52 10.79 5.16
N VAL A 73 -1.69 9.48 5.11
CA VAL A 73 -2.91 8.81 4.61
C VAL A 73 -3.75 8.30 5.78
N GLU A 74 -3.16 7.55 6.71
CA GLU A 74 -3.89 6.87 7.78
C GLU A 74 -4.47 7.84 8.83
N SER A 75 -3.67 8.79 9.34
CA SER A 75 -4.17 9.70 10.37
C SER A 75 -5.34 10.58 9.91
N PRO A 76 -5.31 11.22 8.73
CA PRO A 76 -6.43 12.05 8.30
C PRO A 76 -7.65 11.24 7.80
N SER A 77 -7.52 9.95 7.46
CA SER A 77 -8.65 9.18 6.92
C SER A 77 -9.75 8.98 7.99
N ALA A 78 -9.35 8.53 9.19
CA ALA A 78 -10.27 8.34 10.31
C ALA A 78 -10.87 9.67 10.80
N ALA A 79 -10.04 10.72 10.91
CA ALA A 79 -10.49 12.05 11.32
C ALA A 79 -11.50 12.63 10.33
N LEU A 80 -11.19 12.59 9.02
CA LEU A 80 -12.08 13.07 7.97
C LEU A 80 -13.41 12.31 7.97
N TYR A 81 -13.37 10.98 8.17
CA TYR A 81 -14.58 10.17 8.24
C TYR A 81 -15.48 10.58 9.42
N SER A 82 -14.90 10.85 10.59
CA SER A 82 -15.67 11.33 11.76
C SER A 82 -16.30 12.71 11.55
N GLU A 83 -15.58 13.64 10.91
CA GLU A 83 -16.04 15.00 10.62
C GLU A 83 -17.19 15.04 9.59
N ILE A 84 -17.18 14.10 8.64
CA ILE A 84 -18.26 13.97 7.64
C ILE A 84 -19.55 13.42 8.28
N LEU A 85 -19.42 12.47 9.21
CA LEU A 85 -20.56 11.89 9.93
C LEU A 85 -21.20 12.89 10.91
N GLY A 86 -20.36 13.66 11.61
CA GLY A 86 -20.79 14.48 12.73
C GLY A 86 -21.36 13.63 13.90
N PRO A 87 -22.16 14.24 14.80
CA PRO A 87 -22.62 13.59 16.03
C PRO A 87 -23.72 12.52 15.82
N ARG A 88 -24.21 12.32 14.59
CA ARG A 88 -25.34 11.42 14.31
C ARG A 88 -24.85 10.04 13.85
N LYS A 89 -25.21 8.98 14.58
CA LYS A 89 -24.93 7.56 14.23
C LYS A 89 -23.43 7.25 14.02
N GLN A 90 -22.55 7.95 14.74
CA GLN A 90 -21.10 7.82 14.62
C GLN A 90 -20.59 6.39 14.90
N GLY A 91 -21.12 5.73 15.94
CA GLY A 91 -20.65 4.39 16.36
C GLY A 91 -20.76 3.31 15.27
N ASN A 92 -21.95 3.12 14.69
CA ASN A 92 -22.14 2.05 13.69
C ASN A 92 -21.32 2.29 12.41
N MET A 93 -21.23 3.55 11.97
CA MET A 93 -20.51 3.91 10.74
C MET A 93 -19.00 3.81 10.94
N GLN A 94 -18.47 4.30 12.07
CA GLN A 94 -17.07 4.08 12.42
C GLN A 94 -16.74 2.59 12.62
N GLY A 95 -17.67 1.81 13.18
CA GLY A 95 -17.53 0.36 13.27
C GLY A 95 -17.36 -0.30 11.89
N LEU A 96 -18.16 0.11 10.91
CA LEU A 96 -18.04 -0.40 9.53
C LEU A 96 -16.72 0.03 8.87
N PHE A 97 -16.29 1.27 9.09
CA PHE A 97 -14.99 1.76 8.63
C PHE A 97 -13.84 0.93 9.22
N SER A 98 -13.85 0.68 10.53
CA SER A 98 -12.84 -0.14 11.21
C SER A 98 -12.86 -1.59 10.74
N LEU A 99 -14.03 -2.17 10.48
CA LEU A 99 -14.14 -3.51 9.89
C LEU A 99 -13.49 -3.58 8.50
N GLY A 100 -13.70 -2.56 7.66
CA GLY A 100 -13.00 -2.43 6.38
C GLY A 100 -11.47 -2.35 6.56
N GLY A 101 -11.02 -1.54 7.52
CA GLY A 101 -9.59 -1.41 7.87
C GLY A 101 -8.94 -2.73 8.31
N SER A 102 -9.69 -3.62 8.96
CA SER A 102 -9.19 -4.95 9.37
C SER A 102 -9.26 -5.99 8.26
N LEU A 103 -10.26 -5.94 7.38
CA LEU A 103 -10.41 -6.90 6.28
C LEU A 103 -9.46 -6.62 5.11
N ALA A 104 -9.17 -5.36 4.82
CA ALA A 104 -8.34 -4.99 3.68
C ALA A 104 -6.91 -5.59 3.74
N PRO A 105 -6.19 -5.57 4.88
CA PRO A 105 -4.89 -6.23 5.01
C PRO A 105 -4.95 -7.76 4.83
N VAL A 106 -6.02 -8.40 5.30
CA VAL A 106 -6.22 -9.86 5.12
C VAL A 106 -6.33 -10.19 3.65
N ILE A 107 -7.23 -9.50 2.93
CA ILE A 107 -7.41 -9.68 1.49
C ILE A 107 -6.11 -9.36 0.75
N GLY A 108 -5.49 -8.22 1.06
CA GLY A 108 -4.25 -7.77 0.41
C GLY A 108 -3.08 -8.73 0.60
N SER A 109 -2.94 -9.34 1.79
CA SER A 109 -1.87 -10.31 2.07
C SER A 109 -2.10 -11.63 1.34
N LEU A 110 -3.34 -12.13 1.31
CA LEU A 110 -3.69 -13.36 0.58
C LEU A 110 -3.48 -13.21 -0.93
N THR A 111 -4.00 -12.11 -1.52
CA THR A 111 -3.85 -11.86 -2.96
C THR A 111 -2.40 -11.62 -3.35
N SER A 112 -1.65 -10.84 -2.55
CA SER A 112 -0.23 -10.59 -2.83
C SER A 112 0.62 -11.86 -2.73
N THR A 113 0.33 -12.74 -1.77
CA THR A 113 1.06 -14.01 -1.61
C THR A 113 0.80 -14.95 -2.79
N ALA A 114 -0.46 -15.12 -3.18
CA ALA A 114 -0.82 -15.94 -4.34
C ALA A 114 -0.20 -15.40 -5.63
N LEU A 115 -0.23 -14.08 -5.83
CA LEU A 115 0.34 -13.43 -7.01
C LEU A 115 1.87 -13.52 -7.03
N PHE A 116 2.52 -13.40 -5.87
CA PHE A 116 3.96 -13.58 -5.71
C PHE A 116 4.41 -14.98 -6.12
N GLN A 117 3.71 -16.02 -5.64
CA GLN A 117 4.04 -17.40 -5.97
C GLN A 117 3.95 -17.66 -7.49
N ALA A 118 2.93 -17.11 -8.14
CA ALA A 118 2.68 -17.35 -9.56
C ALA A 118 3.56 -16.50 -10.51
N THR A 119 3.78 -15.23 -10.18
CA THR A 119 4.32 -14.25 -11.15
C THR A 119 5.52 -13.46 -10.64
N GLY A 120 5.91 -13.68 -9.38
CA GLY A 120 6.97 -12.96 -8.72
C GLY A 120 6.58 -11.55 -8.29
N PHE A 121 7.57 -10.80 -7.82
CA PHE A 121 7.35 -9.50 -7.16
C PHE A 121 6.93 -8.37 -8.11
N ARG A 122 7.28 -8.46 -9.39
CA ARG A 122 7.01 -7.42 -10.40
C ARG A 122 5.52 -7.10 -10.52
N TYR A 123 4.68 -8.12 -10.61
CA TYR A 123 3.23 -7.94 -10.75
C TYR A 123 2.55 -7.61 -9.43
N VAL A 124 3.11 -8.07 -8.30
CA VAL A 124 2.63 -7.67 -6.96
C VAL A 124 2.73 -6.15 -6.78
N MET A 125 3.85 -5.54 -7.18
CA MET A 125 4.00 -4.08 -7.10
C MET A 125 3.02 -3.34 -8.02
N VAL A 126 2.77 -3.85 -9.23
CA VAL A 126 1.78 -3.28 -10.15
C VAL A 126 0.37 -3.37 -9.56
N TYR A 127 0.02 -4.52 -8.96
CA TYR A 127 -1.26 -4.72 -8.29
C TYR A 127 -1.45 -3.72 -7.14
N GLN A 128 -0.45 -3.57 -6.27
CA GLN A 128 -0.50 -2.61 -5.16
C GLN A 128 -0.60 -1.16 -5.65
N ALA A 129 0.20 -0.79 -6.66
CA ALA A 129 0.12 0.52 -7.30
C ALA A 129 -1.27 0.76 -7.92
N GLY A 130 -1.86 -0.25 -8.55
CA GLY A 130 -3.21 -0.20 -9.10
C GLY A 130 -4.28 0.11 -8.05
N ILE A 131 -4.22 -0.56 -6.89
CA ILE A 131 -5.14 -0.28 -5.76
C ILE A 131 -4.97 1.16 -5.27
N LEU A 132 -3.74 1.64 -5.14
CA LEU A 132 -3.45 3.02 -4.72
C LEU A 132 -4.00 4.05 -5.73
N VAL A 133 -3.83 3.80 -7.03
CA VAL A 133 -4.38 4.65 -8.09
C VAL A 133 -5.91 4.67 -8.05
N ILE A 134 -6.55 3.52 -7.88
CA ILE A 134 -8.02 3.44 -7.73
C ILE A 134 -8.47 4.25 -6.51
N GLY A 135 -7.80 4.12 -5.37
CA GLY A 135 -8.07 4.91 -4.17
C GLY A 135 -7.92 6.42 -4.41
N ALA A 136 -6.85 6.84 -5.09
CA ALA A 136 -6.63 8.24 -5.44
C ALA A 136 -7.72 8.78 -6.39
N ILE A 137 -8.14 8.00 -7.38
CA ILE A 137 -9.24 8.36 -8.29
C ILE A 137 -10.55 8.51 -7.52
N LEU A 138 -10.89 7.57 -6.64
CA LEU A 138 -12.10 7.65 -5.82
C LEU A 138 -12.10 8.92 -4.95
N ILE A 139 -10.97 9.24 -4.32
CA ILE A 139 -10.83 10.46 -3.53
C ILE A 139 -11.00 11.71 -4.41
N ALA A 140 -10.43 11.72 -5.61
CA ALA A 140 -10.55 12.85 -6.53
C ALA A 140 -12.00 13.04 -7.01
N VAL A 141 -12.69 11.96 -7.40
CA VAL A 141 -14.09 11.98 -7.84
C VAL A 141 -15.02 12.44 -6.71
N PHE A 142 -14.82 11.94 -5.50
CA PHE A 142 -15.63 12.29 -4.34
C PHE A 142 -15.09 13.49 -3.53
N TYR A 143 -14.09 14.20 -4.04
CA TYR A 143 -13.44 15.32 -3.33
C TYR A 143 -14.45 16.38 -2.85
N ARG A 144 -15.45 16.68 -3.67
CA ARG A 144 -16.54 17.63 -3.34
C ARG A 144 -17.47 17.15 -2.23
N ARG A 145 -17.56 15.83 -1.98
CA ARG A 145 -18.38 15.24 -0.92
C ARG A 145 -17.62 15.05 0.40
N LEU A 146 -16.29 15.08 0.36
CA LEU A 146 -15.41 14.91 1.52
C LEU A 146 -15.29 16.20 2.37
N VAL A 147 -16.36 17.00 2.44
CA VAL A 147 -16.39 18.28 3.18
C VAL A 147 -17.00 18.02 4.56
N PRO A 148 -16.42 18.57 5.65
CA PRO A 148 -16.96 18.39 7.00
C PRO A 148 -18.40 18.90 7.11
N LEU A 149 -19.20 18.22 7.93
CA LEU A 149 -20.60 18.58 8.15
C LEU A 149 -20.68 19.92 8.89
N LYS A 150 -21.24 20.95 8.25
CA LYS A 150 -21.47 22.25 8.91
C LYS A 150 -22.65 22.12 9.86
N LEU A 151 -22.38 21.95 11.16
CA LEU A 151 -23.40 22.00 12.20
C LEU A 151 -23.91 23.44 12.36
N LYS A 152 -25.21 23.65 12.17
CA LYS A 152 -25.85 24.91 12.55
C LYS A 152 -26.04 24.88 14.08
N SER A 153 -25.24 25.66 14.81
CA SER A 153 -25.41 25.83 16.26
C SER A 153 -26.83 26.31 16.54
N ILE A 154 -27.65 25.46 17.15
CA ILE A 154 -28.93 25.87 17.71
C ILE A 154 -28.57 26.54 19.04
N LYS A 155 -28.61 27.89 19.08
CA LYS A 155 -28.60 28.61 20.35
C LYS A 155 -29.80 28.09 21.16
N SER A 156 -29.52 27.37 22.23
CA SER A 156 -30.51 27.12 23.28
C SER A 156 -30.80 28.48 23.91
N ASN A 157 -32.00 29.01 23.65
CA ASN A 157 -32.60 30.05 24.49
C ASN A 157 -33.08 29.42 25.80
#